data_AF-A0A9N9GSC8-F1
#
_entry.id   AF-A0A9N9GSC8-F1
#
_cell.length_a   1.000
_cell.length_b   1.000
_cell.length_c   1.000
_cell.angle_alpha   90.00
_cell.angle_beta   90.00
_cell.angle_gamma   90.00
#
_symmetry.space_group_name_H-M   'P 1'
#
loop_
_entity.id
_entity.type
_entity.pdbx_description
1 polymer ?
#
loop_
_entity_poly.entity_id
_entity_poly.type
_entity_poly.pdbx_seq_one_letter_code
_entity_poly.pdbx_strand_id
1 'polypeptide(L)'
;MVFPDPDDKSKFQKDTLFDGEIVNDIEEDKSITTRLYVFDCLLDRTKNLMSRPLQKRLGYFESHVLKPHIEWKRRVNPKDLPFDLVCKPMVKAYHFDETYKKLSTLKHNSDGLIFTAISAPYKIGTCEAMLKWKPPSENSIDFKLILFYQNGKPEYPDKRPDRFELHENRGKKGYHYYDELYVEDEWEEWREKEIIVDDKTSEKRLNLNGRIVEVFRDESRKWRFLRFRDDKTDGNYFTVVRNIIQSIEDGVSLEESLAPVRIFQDEATEERAENARLSSFIGAIAVGDL
;
A
#
# COMPACT_ATOMS: atom_id res chain seq x y z
N MET A 1 -20.54 18.66 -11.00
CA MET A 1 -21.09 17.52 -10.22
C MET A 1 -22.20 18.04 -9.31
N VAL A 2 -23.28 17.27 -9.11
CA VAL A 2 -24.44 17.67 -8.32
C VAL A 2 -24.89 16.53 -7.41
N PHE A 3 -25.25 16.87 -6.18
CA PHE A 3 -25.85 15.98 -5.19
C PHE A 3 -27.26 16.46 -4.84
N PRO A 4 -28.31 15.91 -5.46
CA PRO A 4 -29.70 16.26 -5.14
C PRO A 4 -30.05 15.84 -3.72
N ASP A 5 -30.91 16.61 -3.04
CA ASP A 5 -31.47 16.20 -1.76
C ASP A 5 -32.38 14.95 -1.94
N PRO A 6 -32.25 13.93 -1.08
CA PRO A 6 -32.99 12.67 -1.24
C PRO A 6 -34.49 12.82 -1.03
N ASP A 7 -34.91 13.80 -0.22
CA ASP A 7 -36.31 14.05 0.13
C ASP A 7 -36.95 15.08 -0.83
N ASP A 8 -36.14 16.02 -1.36
CA ASP A 8 -36.57 17.03 -2.33
C ASP A 8 -35.56 17.19 -3.47
N LYS A 9 -35.76 16.45 -4.58
CA LYS A 9 -34.86 16.44 -5.74
C LYS A 9 -34.73 17.78 -6.47
N SER A 10 -35.54 18.79 -6.14
CA SER A 10 -35.39 20.16 -6.66
C SER A 10 -34.29 20.95 -5.94
N LYS A 11 -33.87 20.47 -4.76
CA LYS A 11 -32.83 21.08 -3.93
C LYS A 11 -31.53 20.28 -4.01
N PHE A 12 -30.44 20.94 -3.63
CA PHE A 12 -29.15 20.30 -3.44
C PHE A 12 -28.95 19.95 -1.96
N GLN A 13 -28.21 18.87 -1.71
CA GLN A 13 -27.75 18.54 -0.37
C GLN A 13 -26.88 19.67 0.19
N LYS A 14 -27.00 19.86 1.50
CA LYS A 14 -26.17 20.74 2.31
C LYS A 14 -25.64 19.95 3.49
N ASP A 15 -24.53 20.40 4.06
CA ASP A 15 -23.99 19.83 5.30
C ASP A 15 -23.78 18.31 5.26
N THR A 16 -23.36 17.76 4.11
CA THR A 16 -23.05 16.32 3.97
C THR A 16 -21.54 16.14 3.88
N LEU A 17 -20.98 15.20 4.65
CA LEU A 17 -19.56 14.89 4.69
C LEU A 17 -19.34 13.39 4.60
N PHE A 18 -18.58 12.97 3.60
CA PHE A 18 -18.14 11.59 3.39
C PHE A 18 -16.63 11.55 3.11
N ASP A 19 -16.03 10.40 3.37
CA ASP A 19 -14.59 10.16 3.29
C ASP A 19 -14.29 9.20 2.13
N GLY A 20 -13.21 9.47 1.39
CA GLY A 20 -12.94 8.77 0.15
C GLY A 20 -11.56 9.10 -0.43
N GLU A 21 -11.21 8.39 -1.50
CA GLU A 21 -9.98 8.57 -2.26
C GLU A 21 -10.29 8.85 -3.73
N ILE A 22 -9.52 9.73 -4.36
CA ILE A 22 -9.59 9.98 -5.80
C ILE A 22 -8.52 9.16 -6.48
N VAL A 23 -8.92 8.34 -7.44
CA VAL A 23 -8.05 7.39 -8.14
C VAL A 23 -8.24 7.53 -9.66
N ASN A 24 -7.15 7.36 -10.41
CA ASN A 24 -7.18 7.30 -11.87
C ASN A 24 -7.13 5.84 -12.31
N ASP A 25 -8.27 5.31 -12.72
CA ASP A 25 -8.37 3.94 -13.20
C ASP A 25 -7.98 3.85 -14.67
N ILE A 26 -7.16 2.85 -15.00
CA ILE A 26 -6.80 2.46 -16.35
C ILE A 26 -7.82 1.42 -16.83
N GLU A 27 -8.62 1.81 -17.81
CA GLU A 27 -9.63 0.95 -18.43
C GLU A 27 -8.99 -0.09 -19.37
N GLU A 28 -9.78 -1.09 -19.79
CA GLU A 28 -9.32 -2.14 -20.73
C GLU A 28 -8.82 -1.57 -22.07
N ASP A 29 -9.39 -0.44 -22.51
CA ASP A 29 -8.98 0.29 -23.71
C ASP A 29 -7.81 1.26 -23.47
N LYS A 30 -7.19 1.22 -22.27
CA LYS A 30 -6.13 2.11 -21.78
C LYS A 30 -6.55 3.57 -21.59
N SER A 31 -7.83 3.89 -21.71
CA SER A 31 -8.31 5.20 -21.30
C SER A 31 -8.23 5.35 -19.78
N ILE A 32 -8.12 6.60 -19.32
CA ILE A 32 -8.06 6.92 -17.89
C ILE A 32 -9.42 7.45 -17.46
N THR A 33 -10.00 6.86 -16.43
CA THR A 33 -11.22 7.36 -15.77
C THR A 33 -10.92 7.75 -14.34
N THR A 34 -11.14 9.02 -13.99
CA THR A 34 -11.00 9.49 -12.61
C THR A 34 -12.24 9.12 -11.79
N ARG A 35 -12.04 8.45 -10.65
CA ARG A 35 -13.10 8.00 -9.74
C ARG A 35 -12.84 8.49 -8.31
N LEU A 36 -13.88 8.96 -7.64
CA LEU A 36 -13.91 9.15 -6.20
C LEU A 36 -14.54 7.91 -5.55
N TYR A 37 -13.70 7.07 -4.95
CA TYR A 37 -14.11 5.91 -4.18
C TYR A 37 -14.37 6.31 -2.74
N VAL A 38 -15.65 6.36 -2.36
CA VAL A 38 -16.09 6.70 -1.01
C VAL A 38 -16.14 5.45 -0.14
N PHE A 39 -15.52 5.51 1.02
CA PHE A 39 -15.44 4.39 1.96
C PHE A 39 -15.99 4.70 3.36
N ASP A 40 -16.43 5.94 3.64
CA ASP A 40 -17.15 6.29 4.87
C ASP A 40 -18.09 7.50 4.71
N CYS A 41 -19.05 7.68 5.61
CA CYS A 41 -19.99 8.81 5.66
C CYS A 41 -20.17 9.32 7.10
N LEU A 42 -19.73 10.55 7.35
CA LEU A 42 -19.63 11.13 8.69
C LEU A 42 -20.86 11.97 9.05
N LEU A 43 -21.44 12.64 8.06
CA LEU A 43 -22.53 13.59 8.24
C LEU A 43 -23.50 13.49 7.05
N ASP A 44 -24.78 13.31 7.33
CA ASP A 44 -25.87 13.44 6.35
C ASP A 44 -26.71 14.66 6.74
N ARG A 45 -26.50 15.77 6.06
CA ARG A 45 -27.12 17.06 6.39
C ARG A 45 -26.88 17.43 7.86
N THR A 46 -27.91 17.58 8.66
CA THR A 46 -27.74 17.90 10.09
C THR A 46 -27.50 16.68 10.97
N LYS A 47 -27.49 15.47 10.39
CA LYS A 47 -27.38 14.22 11.14
C LYS A 47 -25.95 13.73 11.23
N ASN A 48 -25.37 13.82 12.42
CA ASN A 48 -24.07 13.23 12.73
C ASN A 48 -24.16 11.69 12.72
N LEU A 49 -23.34 11.06 11.89
CA LEU A 49 -23.25 9.61 11.71
C LEU A 49 -22.01 8.99 12.34
N MET A 50 -21.07 9.81 12.85
CA MET A 50 -19.77 9.34 13.34
C MET A 50 -19.90 8.34 14.50
N SER A 51 -20.93 8.47 15.33
CA SER A 51 -21.17 7.51 16.43
C SER A 51 -21.86 6.21 15.98
N ARG A 52 -22.21 6.08 14.70
CA ARG A 52 -22.93 4.93 14.15
C ARG A 52 -21.95 3.88 13.60
N PRO A 53 -22.32 2.59 13.57
CA PRO A 53 -21.54 1.56 12.91
C PRO A 53 -21.32 1.84 11.41
N LEU A 54 -20.20 1.37 10.85
CA LEU A 54 -19.78 1.57 9.46
C LEU A 54 -20.88 1.24 8.45
N GLN A 55 -21.57 0.11 8.62
CA GLN A 55 -22.68 -0.30 7.74
C GLN A 55 -23.80 0.75 7.67
N LYS A 56 -24.11 1.39 8.80
CA LYS A 56 -25.12 2.46 8.81
C LYS A 56 -24.58 3.69 8.10
N ARG A 57 -23.33 4.08 8.35
CA ARG A 57 -22.66 5.21 7.70
C ARG A 57 -22.67 5.04 6.17
N LEU A 58 -22.20 3.90 5.67
CA LEU A 58 -22.23 3.57 4.24
C LEU A 58 -23.65 3.51 3.68
N GLY A 59 -24.60 2.91 4.40
CA GLY A 59 -26.00 2.88 3.99
C GLY A 59 -26.61 4.27 3.80
N TYR A 60 -26.23 5.25 4.63
CA TYR A 60 -26.60 6.66 4.43
C TYR A 60 -25.98 7.22 3.15
N PHE A 61 -24.69 7.00 2.90
CA PHE A 61 -24.05 7.45 1.66
C PHE A 61 -24.72 6.84 0.41
N GLU A 62 -24.93 5.53 0.39
CA GLU A 62 -25.52 4.84 -0.76
C GLU A 62 -26.93 5.33 -1.08
N SER A 63 -27.77 5.44 -0.06
CA SER A 63 -29.18 5.78 -0.22
C SER A 63 -29.43 7.27 -0.43
N HIS A 64 -28.71 8.13 0.29
CA HIS A 64 -28.98 9.56 0.30
C HIS A 64 -28.07 10.34 -0.66
N VAL A 65 -26.85 9.88 -0.94
CA VAL A 65 -25.89 10.61 -1.80
C VAL A 65 -25.77 9.93 -3.16
N LEU A 66 -25.34 8.66 -3.17
CA LEU A 66 -24.97 7.97 -4.40
C LEU A 66 -26.18 7.71 -5.30
N LYS A 67 -27.28 7.17 -4.74
CA LYS A 67 -28.47 6.85 -5.52
C LYS A 67 -29.10 8.10 -6.18
N PRO A 68 -29.36 9.22 -5.45
CA PRO A 68 -29.83 10.45 -6.09
C PRO A 68 -28.85 11.02 -7.12
N HIS A 69 -27.54 10.94 -6.86
CA HIS A 69 -26.52 11.36 -7.81
C HIS A 69 -26.57 10.53 -9.11
N ILE A 70 -26.68 9.20 -9.03
CA ILE A 70 -26.78 8.32 -10.20
C ILE A 70 -28.03 8.65 -11.03
N GLU A 71 -29.17 8.88 -10.37
CA GLU A 71 -30.41 9.27 -11.06
C GLU A 71 -30.29 10.60 -11.78
N TRP A 72 -29.64 11.59 -11.15
CA TRP A 72 -29.34 12.88 -11.77
C TRP A 72 -28.34 12.75 -12.92
N LYS A 73 -27.28 11.96 -12.73
CA LYS A 73 -26.18 11.74 -13.69
C LYS A 73 -26.69 11.22 -15.05
N ARG A 74 -27.79 10.47 -15.09
CA ARG A 74 -28.43 9.99 -16.33
C ARG A 74 -28.86 11.11 -17.29
N ARG A 75 -28.95 12.35 -16.82
CA ARG A 75 -29.40 13.53 -17.58
C ARG A 75 -28.27 14.41 -18.09
N VAL A 76 -27.02 14.06 -17.79
CA VAL A 76 -25.84 14.83 -18.17
C VAL A 76 -24.88 13.96 -18.97
N ASN A 77 -24.05 14.59 -19.81
CA ASN A 77 -22.99 13.88 -20.51
C ASN A 77 -21.91 13.48 -19.49
N PRO A 78 -21.53 12.19 -19.38
CA PRO A 78 -20.50 11.75 -18.44
C PRO A 78 -19.16 12.49 -18.58
N LYS A 79 -18.83 12.96 -19.80
CA LYS A 79 -17.59 13.72 -20.07
C LYS A 79 -17.55 15.10 -19.41
N ASP A 80 -18.70 15.63 -19.00
CA ASP A 80 -18.78 16.93 -18.33
C ASP A 80 -18.59 16.82 -16.81
N LEU A 81 -18.44 15.59 -16.29
CA LEU A 81 -18.18 15.35 -14.88
C LEU A 81 -16.68 15.32 -14.60
N PRO A 82 -16.25 15.87 -13.46
CA PRO A 82 -14.83 15.84 -13.08
C PRO A 82 -14.34 14.43 -12.69
N PHE A 83 -15.24 13.57 -12.21
CA PHE A 83 -14.96 12.19 -11.82
C PHE A 83 -16.27 11.40 -11.67
N ASP A 84 -16.15 10.07 -11.63
CA ASP A 84 -17.23 9.17 -11.23
C ASP A 84 -17.28 9.02 -9.71
N LEU A 85 -18.48 9.02 -9.12
CA LEU A 85 -18.67 8.73 -7.70
C LEU A 85 -19.00 7.25 -7.52
N VAL A 86 -18.24 6.55 -6.67
CA VAL A 86 -18.39 5.11 -6.43
C VAL A 86 -18.38 4.83 -4.93
N CYS A 87 -19.34 4.02 -4.43
CA CYS A 87 -19.24 3.43 -3.08
C CYS A 87 -18.22 2.29 -3.15
N LYS A 88 -17.14 2.40 -2.38
CA LYS A 88 -16.04 1.43 -2.42
C LYS A 88 -16.53 0.08 -1.91
N PRO A 89 -16.41 -1.01 -2.71
CA PRO A 89 -16.88 -2.32 -2.28
C PRO A 89 -16.14 -2.78 -1.03
N MET A 90 -16.91 -3.10 0.02
CA MET A 90 -16.39 -3.63 1.28
C MET A 90 -16.50 -5.15 1.27
N VAL A 91 -15.40 -5.84 1.53
CA VAL A 91 -15.38 -7.31 1.65
C VAL A 91 -15.18 -7.71 3.11
N LYS A 92 -15.81 -8.81 3.51
CA LYS A 92 -15.65 -9.39 4.85
C LYS A 92 -14.21 -9.85 5.07
N ALA A 93 -13.66 -9.62 6.26
CA ALA A 93 -12.25 -9.88 6.53
C ALA A 93 -11.84 -11.35 6.32
N TYR A 94 -12.74 -12.31 6.51
CA TYR A 94 -12.46 -13.73 6.29
C TYR A 94 -12.40 -14.15 4.80
N HIS A 95 -12.73 -13.25 3.87
CA HIS A 95 -12.46 -13.42 2.43
C HIS A 95 -11.14 -12.77 2.03
N PHE A 96 -10.16 -12.73 2.93
CA PHE A 96 -8.86 -12.12 2.71
C PHE A 96 -8.21 -12.61 1.42
N ASP A 97 -8.17 -13.93 1.18
CA ASP A 97 -7.51 -14.53 0.02
C ASP A 97 -8.11 -14.10 -1.31
N GLU A 98 -9.44 -14.11 -1.39
CA GLU A 98 -10.17 -13.68 -2.57
C GLU A 98 -9.96 -12.18 -2.82
N THR A 99 -9.87 -11.39 -1.75
CA THR A 99 -9.65 -9.95 -1.84
C THR A 99 -8.21 -9.64 -2.24
N TYR A 100 -7.24 -10.35 -1.67
CA TYR A 100 -5.82 -10.23 -1.99
C TYR A 100 -5.54 -10.60 -3.44
N LYS A 101 -6.09 -11.72 -3.94
CA LYS A 101 -5.98 -12.11 -5.36
C LYS A 101 -6.60 -11.09 -6.31
N LYS A 102 -7.59 -10.32 -5.85
CA LYS A 102 -8.21 -9.26 -6.66
C LYS A 102 -7.37 -7.99 -6.72
N LEU A 103 -6.40 -7.79 -5.84
CA LEU A 103 -5.54 -6.59 -5.87
C LEU A 103 -4.86 -6.42 -7.24
N SER A 104 -4.35 -7.51 -7.83
CA SER A 104 -3.72 -7.49 -9.15
C SER A 104 -4.70 -7.26 -10.31
N THR A 105 -6.01 -7.34 -10.06
CA THR A 105 -7.06 -7.14 -11.06
C THR A 105 -7.69 -5.75 -11.00
N LEU A 106 -7.27 -4.91 -10.05
CA LEU A 106 -7.74 -3.54 -9.95
C LEU A 106 -7.26 -2.73 -11.14
N LYS A 107 -8.06 -1.72 -11.49
CA LYS A 107 -7.73 -0.77 -12.57
C LYS A 107 -6.73 0.30 -12.13
N HIS A 108 -6.30 0.24 -10.88
CA HIS A 108 -5.34 1.14 -10.26
C HIS A 108 -4.36 0.34 -9.41
N ASN A 109 -3.20 0.93 -9.12
CA ASN A 109 -2.23 0.35 -8.20
C ASN A 109 -2.81 0.29 -6.79
N SER A 110 -2.49 -0.80 -6.07
CA SER A 110 -2.83 -0.96 -4.67
C SER A 110 -1.66 -1.49 -3.86
N ASP A 111 -1.34 -0.79 -2.77
CA ASP A 111 -0.17 -1.06 -1.92
C ASP A 111 -0.49 -1.97 -0.71
N GLY A 112 -1.76 -2.37 -0.55
CA GLY A 112 -2.17 -3.24 0.55
C GLY A 112 -3.68 -3.29 0.75
N LEU A 113 -4.06 -3.60 2.00
CA LEU A 113 -5.44 -3.75 2.46
C LEU A 113 -5.66 -2.92 3.72
N ILE A 114 -6.76 -2.18 3.76
CA ILE A 114 -7.25 -1.53 4.99
C ILE A 114 -8.31 -2.43 5.61
N PHE A 115 -8.27 -2.63 6.91
CA PHE A 115 -9.30 -3.30 7.69
C PHE A 115 -10.03 -2.29 8.57
N THR A 116 -11.33 -2.10 8.32
CA THR A 116 -12.16 -1.19 9.11
C THR A 116 -13.11 -1.96 10.02
N ALA A 117 -13.11 -1.61 11.31
CA ALA A 117 -14.04 -2.21 12.26
C ALA A 117 -15.49 -1.77 12.02
N ILE A 118 -16.44 -2.72 12.00
CA ILE A 118 -17.85 -2.42 11.68
C ILE A 118 -18.53 -1.67 12.81
N SER A 119 -18.36 -2.18 14.03
CA SER A 119 -19.03 -1.68 15.22
C SER A 119 -18.39 -0.40 15.74
N ALA A 120 -17.16 -0.09 15.32
CA ALA A 120 -16.44 1.07 15.77
C ALA A 120 -17.07 2.37 15.24
N PRO A 121 -17.25 3.38 16.11
CA PRO A 121 -17.56 4.72 15.66
C PRO A 121 -16.41 5.28 14.82
N TYR A 122 -16.71 6.23 13.94
CA TYR A 122 -15.67 7.02 13.27
C TYR A 122 -14.91 7.85 14.30
N LYS A 123 -13.59 7.81 14.24
CA LYS A 123 -12.69 8.56 15.13
C LYS A 123 -11.93 9.60 14.34
N ILE A 124 -11.91 10.84 14.83
CA ILE A 124 -11.06 11.90 14.27
C ILE A 124 -9.61 11.63 14.71
N GLY A 125 -8.68 11.62 13.75
CA GLY A 125 -7.27 11.33 14.00
C GLY A 125 -6.97 9.82 14.06
N THR A 126 -5.98 9.42 14.87
CA THR A 126 -5.51 8.03 14.91
C THR A 126 -6.61 7.08 15.40
N CYS A 127 -7.01 6.15 14.53
CA CYS A 127 -8.00 5.12 14.79
C CYS A 127 -7.33 3.76 14.98
N GLU A 128 -7.26 3.28 16.23
CA GLU A 128 -6.71 1.96 16.58
C GLU A 128 -7.59 0.80 16.08
N ALA A 129 -8.85 1.08 15.75
CA ALA A 129 -9.79 0.11 15.18
C ALA A 129 -9.72 0.06 13.64
N MET A 130 -8.79 0.78 13.02
CA MET A 130 -8.49 0.71 11.59
C MET A 130 -7.06 0.19 11.42
N LEU A 131 -6.91 -0.93 10.74
CA LEU A 131 -5.61 -1.54 10.50
C LEU A 131 -5.23 -1.37 9.03
N LYS A 132 -3.94 -1.16 8.78
CA LYS A 132 -3.39 -1.15 7.42
C LYS A 132 -2.44 -2.34 7.32
N TRP A 133 -2.70 -3.23 6.37
CA TRP A 133 -1.83 -4.33 6.04
C TRP A 133 -1.19 -4.06 4.69
N LYS A 134 0.11 -4.29 4.59
CA LYS A 134 0.86 -4.29 3.34
C LYS A 134 1.58 -5.61 3.19
N PRO A 135 1.72 -6.15 1.97
CA PRO A 135 2.63 -7.26 1.74
C PRO A 135 4.02 -6.93 2.28
N PRO A 136 4.75 -7.89 2.89
CA PRO A 136 6.13 -7.65 3.31
C PRO A 136 7.02 -7.12 2.19
N SER A 137 6.75 -7.50 0.94
CA SER A 137 7.45 -6.99 -0.25
C SER A 137 7.24 -5.50 -0.51
N GLU A 138 6.13 -4.92 -0.05
CA GLU A 138 5.81 -3.48 -0.15
C GLU A 138 6.37 -2.67 1.03
N ASN A 139 6.93 -3.34 2.05
CA ASN A 139 7.68 -2.69 3.12
C ASN A 139 9.15 -2.61 2.72
N SER A 140 9.44 -1.66 1.82
CA SER A 140 10.79 -1.42 1.34
C SER A 140 11.59 -0.49 2.25
N ILE A 141 12.92 -0.62 2.20
CA ILE A 141 13.87 0.22 2.91
C ILE A 141 14.92 0.70 1.92
N ASP A 142 15.29 1.97 2.00
CA ASP A 142 16.40 2.52 1.24
C ASP A 142 17.70 2.40 2.04
N PHE A 143 18.67 1.64 1.53
CA PHE A 143 20.01 1.54 2.09
C PHE A 143 21.05 2.06 1.11
N LYS A 144 22.23 2.40 1.64
CA LYS A 144 23.41 2.63 0.80
C LYS A 144 24.10 1.30 0.50
N LEU A 145 24.23 0.97 -0.78
CA LEU A 145 24.92 -0.22 -1.23
C LEU A 145 26.43 -0.01 -1.17
N ILE A 146 27.17 -0.90 -0.51
CA ILE A 146 28.62 -0.92 -0.47
C ILE A 146 29.13 -2.26 -1.00
N LEU A 147 30.03 -2.23 -1.98
CA LEU A 147 30.63 -3.42 -2.55
C LEU A 147 31.87 -3.80 -1.72
N PHE A 148 31.81 -4.94 -1.03
CA PHE A 148 32.92 -5.42 -0.22
C PHE A 148 33.75 -6.45 -0.97
N TYR A 149 35.07 -6.26 -0.95
CA TYR A 149 36.05 -7.17 -1.52
C TYR A 149 37.10 -7.54 -0.47
N GLN A 150 37.14 -8.81 -0.06
CA GLN A 150 38.03 -9.30 1.00
C GLN A 150 39.51 -9.15 0.63
N ASN A 151 39.84 -9.34 -0.65
CA ASN A 151 41.22 -9.26 -1.17
C ASN A 151 41.52 -7.93 -1.88
N GLY A 152 40.80 -6.87 -1.53
CA GLY A 152 40.91 -5.57 -2.18
C GLY A 152 40.08 -5.45 -3.45
N LYS A 153 39.78 -4.20 -3.81
CA LYS A 153 38.95 -3.86 -4.97
C LYS A 153 39.68 -4.31 -6.26
N PRO A 154 39.00 -5.01 -7.18
CA PRO A 154 39.60 -5.42 -8.43
C PRO A 154 39.90 -4.21 -9.32
N GLU A 155 40.93 -4.33 -10.16
CA GLU A 155 41.33 -3.30 -11.13
C GLU A 155 40.29 -3.16 -12.25
N TYR A 156 39.61 -4.26 -12.59
CA TYR A 156 38.49 -4.28 -13.52
C TYR A 156 37.19 -4.68 -12.77
N PRO A 157 36.01 -4.19 -13.22
CA PRO A 157 34.73 -4.55 -12.62
C PRO A 157 34.24 -5.94 -13.09
N ASP A 158 35.16 -6.87 -13.32
CA ASP A 158 34.87 -8.22 -13.76
C ASP A 158 34.62 -9.20 -12.61
N LYS A 159 35.25 -8.94 -11.45
CA LYS A 159 35.07 -9.75 -10.26
C LYS A 159 33.82 -9.33 -9.48
N ARG A 160 32.93 -10.30 -9.24
CA ARG A 160 31.81 -10.16 -8.30
C ARG A 160 32.31 -9.80 -6.90
N PRO A 161 31.71 -8.79 -6.23
CA PRO A 161 31.94 -8.53 -4.81
C PRO A 161 31.79 -9.80 -3.98
N ASP A 162 32.60 -9.92 -2.92
CA ASP A 162 32.47 -11.02 -1.96
C ASP A 162 31.15 -10.85 -1.20
N ARG A 163 30.78 -9.60 -0.88
CA ARG A 163 29.51 -9.24 -0.22
C ARG A 163 28.94 -7.94 -0.80
N PHE A 164 27.61 -7.87 -0.89
CA PHE A 164 26.87 -6.64 -1.22
C PHE A 164 26.29 -6.08 0.09
N GLU A 165 27.00 -5.15 0.70
CA GLU A 165 26.64 -4.65 2.02
C GLU A 165 25.57 -3.56 1.95
N LEU A 166 24.57 -3.66 2.81
CA LEU A 166 23.55 -2.64 3.05
C LEU A 166 23.99 -1.80 4.25
N HIS A 167 24.11 -0.49 4.04
CA HIS A 167 24.50 0.44 5.09
C HIS A 167 23.37 1.43 5.40
N GLU A 168 23.02 1.57 6.67
CA GLU A 168 22.01 2.51 7.16
C GLU A 168 22.60 3.89 7.44
N ASN A 169 21.79 4.93 7.28
CA ASN A 169 22.20 6.30 7.54
C ASN A 169 22.06 6.65 9.04
N ARG A 170 23.16 7.04 9.70
CA ARG A 170 23.17 7.53 11.09
C ARG A 170 23.47 9.03 11.21
N GLY A 171 23.18 9.80 10.16
CA GLY A 171 23.32 11.25 10.11
C GLY A 171 24.78 11.66 10.28
N LYS A 172 25.07 12.48 11.30
CA LYS A 172 26.45 12.95 11.57
C LYS A 172 27.46 11.82 11.85
N LYS A 173 26.99 10.63 12.22
CA LYS A 173 27.83 9.44 12.45
C LYS A 173 28.16 8.68 11.16
N GLY A 174 27.69 9.15 10.01
CA GLY A 174 27.89 8.53 8.71
C GLY A 174 27.04 7.27 8.51
N TYR A 175 27.48 6.44 7.56
CA TYR A 175 26.86 5.17 7.21
C TYR A 175 27.46 4.02 8.01
N HIS A 176 26.61 3.09 8.45
CA HIS A 176 27.01 1.95 9.26
C HIS A 176 26.49 0.68 8.59
N TYR A 177 27.31 -0.37 8.59
CA TYR A 177 26.89 -1.69 8.13
C TYR A 177 25.65 -2.14 8.89
N TYR A 178 24.63 -2.56 8.15
CA TYR A 178 23.38 -3.08 8.69
C TYR A 178 23.28 -4.58 8.41
N ASP A 179 23.28 -4.98 7.13
CA ASP A 179 23.09 -6.37 6.71
C ASP A 179 23.62 -6.58 5.28
N GLU A 180 23.39 -7.76 4.70
CA GLU A 180 23.80 -8.12 3.35
C GLU A 180 22.63 -8.22 2.38
N LEU A 181 22.79 -7.64 1.19
CA LEU A 181 21.89 -7.81 0.05
C LEU A 181 22.19 -9.15 -0.62
N TYR A 182 21.16 -9.97 -0.77
CA TYR A 182 21.27 -11.24 -1.46
C TYR A 182 21.09 -11.02 -2.97
N VAL A 183 22.18 -11.15 -3.71
CA VAL A 183 22.27 -10.90 -5.16
C VAL A 183 22.67 -12.20 -5.87
N GLU A 184 21.82 -12.65 -6.80
CA GLU A 184 22.04 -13.83 -7.63
C GLU A 184 22.19 -13.38 -9.08
N ASP A 185 21.14 -13.56 -9.88
CA ASP A 185 21.14 -13.30 -11.32
C ASP A 185 21.30 -11.81 -11.66
N GLU A 186 20.94 -10.92 -10.73
CA GLU A 186 21.02 -9.47 -10.93
C GLU A 186 22.47 -8.99 -11.11
N TRP A 187 23.45 -9.74 -10.60
CA TRP A 187 24.86 -9.36 -10.68
C TRP A 187 25.36 -9.26 -12.13
N GLU A 188 25.06 -10.27 -12.97
CA GLU A 188 25.55 -10.27 -14.36
C GLU A 188 24.94 -9.10 -15.16
N GLU A 189 23.65 -8.81 -14.92
CA GLU A 189 22.98 -7.66 -15.52
C GLU A 189 23.62 -6.33 -15.09
N TRP A 190 23.87 -6.14 -13.79
CA TRP A 190 24.50 -4.91 -13.31
C TRP A 190 25.93 -4.78 -13.79
N ARG A 191 26.67 -5.89 -13.83
CA ARG A 191 28.04 -5.93 -14.33
C ARG A 191 28.12 -5.45 -15.77
N GLU A 192 27.13 -5.74 -16.62
CA GLU A 192 27.12 -5.26 -17.99
C GLU A 192 26.64 -3.80 -18.11
N LYS A 193 25.59 -3.43 -17.39
CA LYS A 193 24.91 -2.13 -17.57
C LYS A 193 25.54 -0.97 -16.80
N GLU A 194 26.21 -1.25 -15.69
CA GLU A 194 26.67 -0.22 -14.75
C GLU A 194 28.18 0.04 -14.85
N ILE A 195 28.83 -0.46 -15.89
CA ILE A 195 30.22 -0.10 -16.21
C ILE A 195 30.24 1.33 -16.76
N ILE A 196 31.00 2.19 -16.09
CA ILE A 196 31.35 3.52 -16.56
C ILE A 196 32.84 3.59 -16.88
N VAL A 197 33.18 4.36 -17.90
CA VAL A 197 34.55 4.65 -18.32
C VAL A 197 34.88 6.07 -17.86
N ASP A 198 36.00 6.26 -17.18
CA ASP A 198 36.52 7.59 -16.91
C ASP A 198 37.09 8.20 -18.19
N ASP A 199 36.55 9.32 -18.65
CA ASP A 199 36.95 9.94 -19.91
C ASP A 199 38.41 10.40 -19.94
N LYS A 200 39.03 10.63 -18.77
CA LYS A 200 40.41 11.12 -18.66
C LYS A 200 41.42 9.99 -18.54
N THR A 201 41.09 8.97 -17.74
CA THR A 201 42.02 7.86 -17.46
C THR A 201 41.73 6.61 -18.30
N SER A 202 40.58 6.56 -18.98
CA SER A 202 40.04 5.36 -19.64
C SER A 202 39.83 4.17 -18.69
N GLU A 203 39.84 4.40 -17.37
CA GLU A 203 39.59 3.37 -16.37
C GLU A 203 38.11 2.97 -16.37
N LYS A 204 37.85 1.66 -16.30
CA LYS A 204 36.50 1.12 -16.15
C LYS A 204 36.21 0.89 -14.69
N ARG A 205 35.05 1.36 -14.22
CA ARG A 205 34.58 1.10 -12.85
C ARG A 205 33.09 0.80 -12.84
N LEU A 206 32.66 0.07 -11.82
CA LEU A 206 31.26 -0.23 -11.60
C LEU A 206 30.58 0.90 -10.82
N ASN A 207 29.54 1.50 -11.40
CA ASN A 207 28.76 2.58 -10.80
C ASN A 207 27.66 2.03 -9.88
N LEU A 208 28.05 1.22 -8.90
CA LEU A 208 27.13 0.66 -7.89
C LEU A 208 27.51 1.07 -6.47
N ASN A 209 28.82 1.14 -6.20
CA ASN A 209 29.32 1.39 -4.86
C ASN A 209 28.94 2.79 -4.37
N GLY A 210 28.15 2.85 -3.31
CA GLY A 210 27.63 4.05 -2.69
C GLY A 210 26.27 4.52 -3.22
N ARG A 211 25.66 3.83 -4.18
CA ARG A 211 24.29 4.14 -4.63
C ARG A 211 23.27 3.77 -3.58
N ILE A 212 22.14 4.47 -3.61
CA ILE A 212 20.99 4.11 -2.77
C ILE A 212 20.17 3.06 -3.50
N VAL A 213 19.88 1.97 -2.80
CA VAL A 213 19.05 0.85 -3.27
C VAL A 213 17.83 0.74 -2.39
N GLU A 214 16.67 0.59 -3.02
CA GLU A 214 15.45 0.19 -2.36
C GLU A 214 15.41 -1.33 -2.33
N VAL A 215 15.21 -1.89 -1.14
CA VAL A 215 15.22 -3.35 -0.90
C VAL A 215 14.00 -3.76 -0.11
N PHE A 216 13.61 -5.02 -0.20
CA PHE A 216 12.57 -5.61 0.63
C PHE A 216 13.05 -6.94 1.21
N ARG A 217 12.35 -7.45 2.23
CA ARG A 217 12.66 -8.75 2.83
C ARG A 217 11.75 -9.82 2.24
N ASP A 218 12.34 -10.84 1.61
CA ASP A 218 11.60 -11.96 1.04
C ASP A 218 11.11 -12.96 2.12
N GLU A 219 10.36 -13.98 1.69
CA GLU A 219 9.83 -15.04 2.57
C GLU A 219 10.95 -15.84 3.26
N SER A 220 12.14 -15.92 2.65
CA SER A 220 13.33 -16.55 3.21
C SER A 220 14.10 -15.63 4.17
N ARG A 221 13.54 -14.46 4.50
CA ARG A 221 14.14 -13.40 5.33
C ARG A 221 15.42 -12.80 4.77
N LYS A 222 15.64 -12.91 3.45
CA LYS A 222 16.78 -12.30 2.77
C LYS A 222 16.40 -10.93 2.22
N TRP A 223 17.35 -10.00 2.23
CA TRP A 223 17.18 -8.72 1.54
C TRP A 223 17.31 -8.93 0.04
N ARG A 224 16.28 -8.55 -0.71
CA ARG A 224 16.25 -8.60 -2.17
C ARG A 224 16.19 -7.18 -2.73
N PHE A 225 16.80 -7.01 -3.89
CA PHE A 225 16.80 -5.75 -4.60
C PHE A 225 15.42 -5.45 -5.19
N LEU A 226 14.95 -4.20 -5.06
CA LEU A 226 13.76 -3.71 -5.75
C LEU A 226 14.15 -2.78 -6.89
N ARG A 227 14.89 -1.71 -6.60
CA ARG A 227 15.37 -0.75 -7.60
C ARG A 227 16.50 0.13 -7.06
N PHE A 228 17.20 0.80 -7.97
CA PHE A 228 18.05 1.93 -7.61
C PHE A 228 17.22 3.18 -7.34
N ARG A 229 17.66 3.99 -6.37
CA ARG A 229 17.05 5.26 -5.98
C ARG A 229 17.96 6.41 -6.32
N ASP A 230 18.14 6.64 -7.62
CA ASP A 230 18.97 7.73 -8.13
C ASP A 230 18.35 9.12 -7.84
N ASP A 231 17.08 9.15 -7.42
CA ASP A 231 16.39 10.32 -6.88
C ASP A 231 16.86 10.70 -5.46
N LYS A 232 17.61 9.84 -4.77
CA LYS A 232 18.01 10.03 -3.37
C LYS A 232 19.52 10.16 -3.22
N THR A 233 19.93 11.14 -2.42
CA THR A 233 21.33 11.29 -1.98
C THR A 233 21.67 10.33 -0.85
N ASP A 234 20.68 9.98 -0.03
CA ASP A 234 20.86 9.24 1.20
C ASP A 234 19.78 8.17 1.40
N GLY A 235 20.18 7.07 2.03
CA GLY A 235 19.26 6.02 2.48
C GLY A 235 18.43 6.48 3.70
N ASN A 236 17.49 5.64 4.13
CA ASN A 236 16.66 5.94 5.28
C ASN A 236 17.49 6.10 6.56
N TYR A 237 17.07 7.02 7.41
CA TYR A 237 17.66 7.22 8.73
C TYR A 237 17.37 6.01 9.63
N PHE A 238 18.33 5.60 10.45
CA PHE A 238 18.26 4.34 11.22
C PHE A 238 16.98 4.16 12.06
N THR A 239 16.36 5.25 12.55
CA THR A 239 15.10 5.15 13.31
C THR A 239 13.93 4.75 12.41
N VAL A 240 13.93 5.20 11.15
CA VAL A 240 12.94 4.80 10.14
C VAL A 240 13.16 3.34 9.78
N VAL A 241 14.41 2.94 9.54
CA VAL A 241 14.79 1.52 9.30
C VAL A 241 14.24 0.64 10.43
N ARG A 242 14.52 0.96 11.70
CA ARG A 242 14.00 0.18 12.84
C ARG A 242 12.48 0.10 12.89
N ASN A 243 11.77 1.20 12.62
CA ASN A 243 10.31 1.19 12.63
C ASN A 243 9.74 0.27 11.54
N ILE A 244 10.35 0.29 10.34
CA ILE A 244 9.92 -0.58 9.24
C ILE A 244 10.25 -2.04 9.58
N ILE A 245 11.44 -2.33 10.12
CA ILE A 245 11.82 -3.68 10.55
C ILE A 245 10.88 -4.20 11.62
N GLN A 246 10.57 -3.39 12.64
CA GLN A 246 9.60 -3.75 13.66
C GLN A 246 8.24 -4.05 13.03
N SER A 247 7.79 -3.25 12.04
CA SER A 247 6.56 -3.53 11.29
C SER A 247 6.62 -4.81 10.45
N ILE A 248 7.80 -5.21 9.95
CA ILE A 248 7.99 -6.46 9.22
C ILE A 248 8.01 -7.66 10.18
N GLU A 249 8.56 -7.50 11.37
CA GLU A 249 8.64 -8.55 12.41
C GLU A 249 7.32 -8.76 13.14
N ASP A 250 6.59 -7.67 13.42
CA ASP A 250 5.22 -7.69 13.95
C ASP A 250 4.21 -8.02 12.84
N GLY A 251 4.63 -7.88 11.58
CA GLY A 251 3.82 -8.13 10.41
C GLY A 251 3.45 -9.61 10.32
N VAL A 252 2.15 -9.88 10.22
CA VAL A 252 1.65 -11.23 9.97
C VAL A 252 1.92 -11.57 8.50
N SER A 253 2.70 -12.63 8.25
CA SER A 253 2.97 -13.11 6.88
C SER A 253 1.69 -13.53 6.17
N LEU A 254 1.70 -13.66 4.84
CA LEU A 254 0.52 -14.12 4.10
C LEU A 254 0.05 -15.49 4.62
N GLU A 255 0.97 -16.43 4.86
CA GLU A 255 0.68 -17.76 5.41
C GLU A 255 0.16 -17.72 6.86
N GLU A 256 0.67 -16.83 7.70
CA GLU A 256 0.15 -16.65 9.07
C GLU A 256 -1.16 -15.87 9.10
N SER A 257 -1.45 -15.02 8.12
CA SER A 257 -2.74 -14.33 7.96
C SER A 257 -3.82 -15.30 7.45
N LEU A 258 -3.38 -16.31 6.70
CA LEU A 258 -4.11 -17.50 6.27
C LEU A 258 -4.30 -18.52 7.39
N ALA A 259 -3.40 -18.57 8.40
CA ALA A 259 -3.42 -19.58 9.45
C ALA A 259 -4.68 -19.52 10.33
N PRO A 260 -5.25 -18.37 10.72
CA PRO A 260 -6.57 -18.31 11.33
C PRO A 260 -7.60 -19.03 10.46
N VAL A 261 -7.68 -18.71 9.17
CA VAL A 261 -8.61 -19.34 8.21
C VAL A 261 -8.47 -20.86 8.17
N ARG A 262 -7.25 -21.40 8.34
CA ARG A 262 -6.99 -22.86 8.40
C ARG A 262 -7.25 -23.48 9.77
N ILE A 263 -6.90 -22.81 10.86
CA ILE A 263 -7.17 -23.25 12.25
C ILE A 263 -8.69 -23.38 12.50
N PHE A 264 -9.51 -22.60 11.80
CA PHE A 264 -10.96 -22.63 11.92
C PHE A 264 -11.67 -23.74 11.11
N GLN A 265 -10.93 -24.57 10.36
CA GLN A 265 -11.52 -25.73 9.67
C GLN A 265 -11.66 -26.96 10.58
N ASP A 266 -10.90 -27.03 11.69
CA ASP A 266 -10.94 -28.14 12.63
C ASP A 266 -11.39 -27.67 14.04
N GLU A 267 -12.64 -28.00 14.38
CA GLU A 267 -13.20 -28.12 15.74
C GLU A 267 -13.30 -26.88 16.65
N ALA A 268 -13.93 -25.80 16.19
CA ALA A 268 -14.68 -24.89 17.07
C ALA A 268 -16.11 -24.75 16.53
N THR A 269 -17.14 -24.76 17.39
CA THR A 269 -18.51 -24.51 16.92
C THR A 269 -18.57 -23.12 16.27
N GLU A 270 -18.68 -23.09 14.94
CA GLU A 270 -18.58 -21.92 14.05
C GLU A 270 -19.20 -20.66 14.66
N GLU A 271 -20.44 -20.76 15.14
CA GLU A 271 -21.24 -19.61 15.57
C GLU A 271 -20.68 -18.80 16.77
N ARG A 272 -19.95 -19.43 17.72
CA ARG A 272 -19.50 -18.74 18.96
C ARG A 272 -18.10 -18.14 18.86
N ALA A 273 -17.22 -18.74 18.07
CA ALA A 273 -15.89 -18.19 17.78
C ALA A 273 -15.97 -17.09 16.70
N GLU A 274 -16.87 -17.26 15.73
CA GLU A 274 -17.11 -16.31 14.62
C GLU A 274 -17.81 -15.02 15.10
N ASN A 275 -18.76 -15.12 16.04
CA ASN A 275 -19.38 -13.95 16.69
C ASN A 275 -18.41 -13.14 17.58
N ALA A 276 -17.32 -13.73 18.07
CA ALA A 276 -16.42 -13.06 19.02
C ALA A 276 -15.19 -12.38 18.38
N ARG A 277 -14.80 -12.78 17.15
CA ARG A 277 -13.54 -12.30 16.54
C ARG A 277 -13.65 -11.81 15.08
N LEU A 278 -14.62 -12.31 14.31
CA LEU A 278 -14.85 -11.92 12.91
C LEU A 278 -16.02 -10.93 12.73
N SER A 279 -16.89 -10.80 13.74
CA SER A 279 -17.98 -9.82 13.78
C SER A 279 -17.50 -8.35 13.90
N SER A 280 -16.22 -8.13 14.22
CA SER A 280 -15.68 -6.79 14.46
C SER A 280 -15.01 -6.11 13.28
N PHE A 281 -14.60 -6.83 12.21
CA PHE A 281 -13.93 -6.23 11.04
C PHE A 281 -14.52 -6.75 9.71
N ILE A 282 -15.24 -5.90 8.97
CA ILE A 282 -15.72 -6.19 7.60
C ILE A 282 -15.40 -4.99 6.72
N GLY A 283 -14.16 -4.92 6.29
CA GLY A 283 -13.84 -4.07 5.16
C GLY A 283 -12.37 -4.20 4.94
N ALA A 284 -11.97 -5.25 4.22
CA ALA A 284 -10.71 -5.27 3.49
C ALA A 284 -10.92 -4.41 2.24
N ILE A 285 -10.18 -3.32 2.14
CA ILE A 285 -10.28 -2.39 1.02
C ILE A 285 -8.90 -2.23 0.41
N ALA A 286 -8.80 -2.46 -0.90
CA ALA A 286 -7.62 -2.11 -1.68
C ALA A 286 -7.47 -0.60 -1.76
N VAL A 287 -6.31 -0.04 -1.44
CA VAL A 287 -6.07 1.42 -1.43
C VAL A 287 -5.46 1.84 -2.74
N GLY A 288 -5.99 2.87 -3.41
CA GLY A 288 -5.26 3.50 -4.50
C GLY A 288 -4.03 4.24 -3.96
N ASP A 289 -2.88 4.16 -4.64
CA ASP A 289 -1.64 4.88 -4.28
C ASP A 289 -1.95 6.33 -3.84
N LEU A 290 -1.57 6.69 -2.60
CA LEU A 290 -1.63 8.06 -2.05
C LEU A 290 -0.44 8.90 -2.47
#